data_AF-A0A2M8Q6C8-F1
#
_entry.id   AF-A0A2M8Q6C8-F1
#
_cell.length_a   1.000
_cell.length_b   1.000
_cell.length_c   1.000
_cell.angle_alpha   90.00
_cell.angle_beta   90.00
_cell.angle_gamma   90.00
#
_symmetry.space_group_name_H-M   'P 1'
#
loop_
_entity.id
_entity.type
_entity.pdbx_description
1 polymer ?
#
loop_
_entity_poly.entity_id
_entity_poly.type
_entity_poly.pdbx_seq_one_letter_code
_entity_poly.pdbx_strand_id
1 'polypeptide(L)'
;YDFVLIDCPPSLSLLTLNGLCAAHGVIVPMQCEYSALEGLSDLVNSIKQVHANLNRDLKLIGLLRVMFDARITLQQQVSEQLKGHFGDKVFDTVIPRNVRLAEAPSYG
;
A
#
# COMPACT_ATOMS: atom_id res chain seq x y z
N TYR A 1 8.98 16.50 -15.23
CA TYR A 1 8.11 16.31 -14.05
C TYR A 1 8.99 16.02 -12.87
N ASP A 2 8.73 16.63 -11.72
CA ASP A 2 9.47 16.33 -10.48
C ASP A 2 9.02 15.00 -9.87
N PHE A 3 7.74 14.66 -10.05
CA PHE A 3 7.14 13.40 -9.60
C PHE A 3 6.24 12.79 -10.66
N VAL A 4 6.18 11.47 -10.70
CA VAL A 4 5.26 10.67 -11.51
C VAL A 4 4.60 9.66 -10.58
N LEU A 5 3.26 9.61 -10.57
CA LEU A 5 2.49 8.63 -9.82
C LEU A 5 1.94 7.60 -10.80
N ILE A 6 2.11 6.32 -10.49
CA ILE A 6 1.61 5.19 -11.29
C ILE A 6 0.54 4.50 -10.46
N ASP A 7 -0.72 4.65 -10.84
CA ASP A 7 -1.82 3.90 -10.23
C ASP A 7 -1.88 2.50 -10.85
N CYS A 8 -1.70 1.48 -10.02
CA CYS A 8 -1.63 0.10 -10.47
C CYS A 8 -2.96 -0.61 -10.19
N PRO A 9 -3.42 -1.51 -11.10
CA PRO A 9 -4.60 -2.31 -10.83
C PRO A 9 -4.36 -3.22 -9.60
N PRO A 10 -5.43 -3.65 -8.90
CA PRO A 10 -5.32 -4.41 -7.66
C PRO A 10 -4.74 -5.83 -7.86
N SER A 11 -4.69 -6.31 -9.11
CA SER A 11 -4.12 -7.61 -9.45
C SER A 11 -2.62 -7.51 -9.73
N LEU A 12 -1.85 -8.51 -9.29
CA LEU A 12 -0.44 -8.71 -9.64
C LEU A 12 -0.31 -9.21 -11.09
N SER A 13 -0.77 -8.40 -12.03
CA SER A 13 -0.75 -8.64 -13.47
C SER A 13 0.48 -7.99 -14.13
N LEU A 14 0.63 -8.19 -15.44
CA LEU A 14 1.69 -7.55 -16.24
C LEU A 14 1.70 -6.01 -16.12
N LEU A 15 0.54 -5.37 -15.95
CA LEU A 15 0.47 -3.91 -15.79
C LEU A 15 1.11 -3.47 -14.47
N THR A 16 0.80 -4.15 -13.37
CA THR A 16 1.39 -3.88 -12.05
C THR A 16 2.88 -4.17 -12.06
N LEU A 17 3.31 -5.26 -12.71
CA LEU A 17 4.73 -5.57 -12.87
C LEU A 17 5.48 -4.47 -13.63
N ASN A 18 4.91 -3.96 -14.73
CA ASN A 18 5.48 -2.83 -15.46
C ASN A 18 5.55 -1.57 -14.60
N GLY A 19 4.51 -1.28 -13.81
CA GLY A 19 4.51 -0.17 -12.85
C GLY A 19 5.66 -0.28 -11.84
N LEU A 20 5.85 -1.46 -11.26
CA LEU A 20 6.96 -1.73 -10.34
C LEU A 20 8.34 -1.65 -11.02
N CYS A 21 8.46 -2.08 -12.27
CA CYS A 21 9.71 -1.99 -13.02
C CYS A 21 10.07 -0.55 -13.38
N ALA A 22 9.08 0.34 -13.55
CA ALA A 22 9.31 1.75 -13.89
C ALA A 22 9.46 2.66 -12.64
N ALA A 23 9.01 2.21 -11.47
CA ALA A 23 8.99 3.03 -10.26
C ALA A 23 10.33 3.03 -9.50
N HIS A 24 10.69 4.16 -8.91
CA HIS A 24 11.80 4.25 -7.94
C HIS A 24 11.38 3.83 -6.52
N GLY A 25 10.07 3.85 -6.26
CA GLY A 25 9.54 3.38 -5.00
C GLY A 25 8.05 3.14 -5.05
N VAL A 26 7.57 2.30 -4.14
CA VAL A 26 6.17 1.90 -4.06
C VAL A 26 5.58 2.24 -2.69
N ILE A 27 4.37 2.79 -2.71
CA ILE A 27 3.51 2.96 -1.52
C ILE A 27 2.42 1.92 -1.63
N VAL A 28 2.19 1.18 -0.55
CA VAL A 28 1.13 0.17 -0.50
C VAL A 28 -0.03 0.69 0.35
N PRO A 29 -1.14 1.15 -0.26
CA PRO A 29 -2.35 1.44 0.48
C PRO A 29 -3.00 0.14 0.92
N MET A 30 -3.32 0.02 2.21
CA MET A 30 -4.01 -1.16 2.73
C MET A 30 -5.04 -0.81 3.81
N GLN A 31 -6.11 -1.58 3.84
CA GLN A 31 -7.07 -1.56 4.95
C GLN A 31 -6.57 -2.46 6.07
N CYS A 32 -6.85 -2.09 7.32
CA CYS A 32 -6.42 -2.85 8.49
C CYS A 32 -7.40 -4.01 8.78
N GLU A 33 -7.54 -4.93 7.82
CA GLU A 33 -8.42 -6.10 7.91
C GLU A 33 -7.58 -7.39 7.83
N TYR A 34 -8.07 -8.51 8.37
CA TYR A 34 -7.31 -9.77 8.39
C TYR A 34 -6.91 -10.26 6.99
N SER A 35 -7.82 -10.17 6.02
CA SER A 35 -7.58 -10.51 4.62
C SER A 35 -6.45 -9.69 3.99
N ALA A 36 -6.22 -8.47 4.47
CA ALA A 36 -5.17 -7.60 3.94
C ALA A 36 -3.76 -8.01 4.38
N LEU A 37 -3.61 -8.71 5.51
CA LEU A 37 -2.31 -9.19 5.98
C LEU A 37 -1.76 -10.34 5.11
N GLU A 38 -2.64 -11.22 4.66
CA GLU A 38 -2.30 -12.31 3.75
C GLU A 38 -1.80 -11.76 2.41
N GLY A 39 -2.60 -10.91 1.76
CA GLY A 39 -2.23 -10.28 0.49
C GLY A 39 -0.99 -9.38 0.57
N LEU A 40 -0.71 -8.79 1.73
CA LEU A 40 0.48 -7.97 1.93
C LEU A 40 1.77 -8.80 1.82
N SER A 41 1.77 -10.03 2.32
CA SER A 41 2.94 -10.91 2.25
C SER A 41 3.31 -11.25 0.81
N ASP A 42 2.30 -11.58 -0.01
CA ASP A 42 2.49 -11.87 -1.44
C ASP A 42 2.97 -10.66 -2.22
N LEU A 43 2.43 -9.47 -1.92
CA LEU A 43 2.88 -8.23 -2.54
C LEU A 43 4.33 -7.90 -2.18
N VAL A 44 4.70 -8.02 -0.90
CA VAL A 44 6.07 -7.79 -0.44
C VAL A 44 7.04 -8.77 -1.11
N ASN A 45 6.66 -10.04 -1.26
CA ASN A 45 7.46 -11.03 -1.98
C ASN A 45 7.62 -10.67 -3.45
N SER A 46 6.55 -10.21 -4.10
CA SER A 46 6.57 -9.78 -5.50
C SER A 46 7.48 -8.56 -5.70
N ILE A 47 7.40 -7.56 -4.82
CA ILE A 47 8.29 -6.39 -4.83
C ILE A 47 9.75 -6.82 -4.67
N LYS A 48 10.05 -7.77 -3.76
CA LYS A 48 11.40 -8.31 -3.58
C LYS A 48 11.92 -9.00 -4.85
N GLN A 49 11.07 -9.78 -5.52
CA GLN A 49 11.43 -10.45 -6.78
C GLN A 49 11.70 -9.44 -7.91
N VAL A 50 10.84 -8.43 -8.06
CA VAL A 50 11.06 -7.35 -9.04
C VAL A 50 12.35 -6.60 -8.72
N HIS A 51 12.58 -6.26 -7.45
CA HIS A 51 13.80 -5.60 -7.02
C HIS A 51 15.06 -6.41 -7.37
N ALA A 52 15.05 -7.71 -7.09
CA ALA A 52 16.21 -8.57 -7.31
C ALA A 52 16.52 -8.78 -8.80
N ASN A 53 15.49 -8.92 -9.64
CA ASN A 53 15.62 -9.44 -11.01
C ASN A 53 15.41 -8.39 -12.11
N LEU A 54 14.64 -7.33 -11.86
CA LEU A 54 14.17 -6.43 -12.92
C LEU A 54 14.49 -4.95 -12.64
N ASN A 55 14.35 -4.50 -11.39
CA ASN A 55 14.54 -3.09 -11.02
C ASN A 55 15.22 -2.95 -9.65
N ARG A 56 16.56 -2.90 -9.64
CA ARG A 56 17.39 -2.78 -8.42
C ARG A 56 17.19 -1.46 -7.65
N ASP A 57 16.59 -0.45 -8.27
CA ASP A 57 16.34 0.84 -7.63
C ASP A 57 14.98 0.89 -6.91
N LEU A 58 14.11 -0.10 -7.15
CA LEU A 58 12.78 -0.18 -6.53
C LEU A 58 12.87 -0.32 -5.01
N LYS A 59 12.23 0.59 -4.28
CA LYS A 59 12.16 0.55 -2.81
C LYS A 59 10.73 0.51 -2.32
N LEU A 60 10.47 -0.27 -1.28
CA LEU A 60 9.26 -0.06 -0.48
C LEU A 60 9.39 1.25 0.29
N ILE A 61 8.64 2.27 -0.13
CA ILE A 61 8.59 3.58 0.54
C ILE A 61 7.85 3.39 1.86
N GLY A 62 6.64 2.82 1.82
CA GLY A 62 5.91 2.52 3.03
C GLY A 62 4.49 1.99 2.81
N LEU A 63 3.87 1.61 3.91
CA LEU A 63 2.50 1.12 4.03
C LEU A 63 1.60 2.25 4.51
N LEU A 64 0.60 2.58 3.72
CA LEU A 64 -0.38 3.61 4.04
C LEU A 64 -1.68 2.97 4.50
N ARG A 65 -2.08 3.24 5.74
CA ARG A 65 -3.33 2.73 6.31
C ARG A 65 -4.48 3.57 5.77
N VAL A 66 -5.36 2.96 4.96
CA VAL A 66 -6.48 3.64 4.29
C VAL A 66 -7.84 3.14 4.78
N MET A 67 -8.87 3.98 4.61
CA MET A 67 -10.24 3.73 5.07
C MET A 67 -10.31 3.30 6.55
N PHE A 68 -9.40 3.82 7.36
CA PHE A 68 -9.22 3.42 8.75
C PHE A 68 -10.33 4.00 9.64
N ASP A 69 -10.81 3.20 10.58
CA ASP A 69 -11.76 3.54 11.63
C ASP A 69 -11.19 3.12 12.99
N ALA A 70 -10.71 4.11 13.74
CA ALA A 70 -10.11 3.91 15.04
C ALA A 70 -11.07 3.34 16.10
N ARG A 71 -12.38 3.28 15.83
CA ARG A 71 -13.38 2.70 16.74
C ARG A 71 -13.49 1.19 16.59
N ILE A 72 -12.95 0.64 15.50
CA ILE A 72 -12.97 -0.79 15.23
C ILE A 72 -11.74 -1.43 15.85
N THR A 73 -11.93 -2.20 16.93
CA THR A 73 -10.87 -2.91 17.66
C THR A 73 -9.98 -3.74 16.74
N LEU A 74 -10.58 -4.43 15.77
CA LEU A 74 -9.83 -5.24 14.80
C LEU A 74 -8.84 -4.39 14.00
N GLN A 75 -9.24 -3.21 13.53
CA GLN A 75 -8.35 -2.35 12.76
C GLN A 75 -7.20 -1.81 13.61
N GLN A 76 -7.45 -1.53 14.90
CA GLN A 76 -6.39 -1.15 15.83
C GLN A 76 -5.36 -2.29 15.99
N GLN A 77 -5.82 -3.51 16.25
CA GLN A 77 -4.96 -4.69 16.41
C GLN A 77 -4.09 -4.95 15.17
N VAL A 78 -4.71 -4.92 13.97
CA VAL A 78 -3.96 -5.09 12.71
C VAL A 78 -2.98 -3.94 12.51
N SER A 79 -3.36 -2.70 12.84
CA SER A 79 -2.44 -1.56 12.75
C SER A 79 -1.25 -1.69 13.70
N GLU A 80 -1.42 -2.24 14.89
CA GLU A 80 -0.33 -2.49 15.84
C GLU A 80 0.59 -3.60 15.32
N GLN A 81 0.04 -4.67 14.77
CA GLN A 81 0.83 -5.74 14.13
C GLN A 81 1.66 -5.24 12.96
N LEU A 82 1.07 -4.38 12.11
CA LEU A 82 1.78 -3.75 11.00
C LEU A 82 2.94 -2.89 11.51
N LYS A 83 2.71 -2.07 12.52
CA LYS A 83 3.78 -1.26 13.14
C LYS A 83 4.86 -2.14 13.77
N GLY A 84 4.49 -3.23 14.42
CA GLY A 84 5.44 -4.18 14.99
C GLY A 84 6.32 -4.90 13.97
N HIS A 85 5.78 -5.24 12.79
CA HIS A 85 6.51 -5.97 11.74
C HIS A 85 7.26 -5.06 10.77
N PHE A 86 6.65 -3.93 10.38
CA PHE A 86 7.15 -3.06 9.32
C PHE A 86 7.76 -1.76 9.87
N GLY A 87 7.60 -1.47 11.16
CA GLY A 87 8.30 -0.37 11.84
C GLY A 87 8.13 0.97 11.14
N ASP A 88 9.27 1.54 10.78
CA ASP A 88 9.41 2.83 10.10
C ASP A 88 8.83 2.86 8.66
N LYS A 89 8.52 1.69 8.10
CA LYS A 89 7.81 1.59 6.81
C LYS A 89 6.32 1.86 6.94
N VAL A 90 5.73 1.84 8.13
CA VAL A 90 4.32 2.22 8.30
C VAL A 90 4.26 3.73 8.42
N PHE A 91 3.55 4.41 7.52
CA PHE A 91 3.33 5.84 7.64
C PHE A 91 2.59 6.17 8.94
N ASP A 92 3.02 7.22 9.64
CA ASP A 92 2.30 7.76 10.80
C ASP A 92 0.93 8.29 10.39
N THR A 93 0.86 8.95 9.24
CA THR A 93 -0.37 9.42 8.61
C THR A 93 -1.30 8.26 8.29
N VAL A 94 -2.58 8.45 8.61
CA VAL A 94 -3.66 7.51 8.33
C VAL A 94 -4.74 8.22 7.52
N ILE A 95 -5.29 7.54 6.52
CA ILE A 95 -6.44 8.05 5.76
C ILE A 95 -7.72 7.51 6.40
N PRO A 96 -8.50 8.35 7.10
CA PRO A 96 -9.70 7.90 7.79
C PRO A 96 -10.81 7.56 6.80
N ARG A 97 -11.74 6.69 7.21
CA ARG A 97 -13.00 6.50 6.47
C ARG A 97 -13.83 7.79 6.53
N ASN A 98 -14.08 8.41 5.38
CA ASN A 98 -14.81 9.67 5.27
C ASN A 98 -15.77 9.66 4.07
N VAL A 99 -17.04 10.00 4.29
CA VAL A 99 -18.09 10.02 3.25
C VAL A 99 -17.74 10.99 2.11
N ARG A 100 -17.22 12.18 2.44
CA ARG A 100 -16.84 13.19 1.42
C ARG A 100 -15.72 12.69 0.51
N LEU A 101 -14.78 11.91 1.05
CA LEU A 101 -13.71 11.31 0.24
C LEU A 101 -14.26 10.23 -0.71
N ALA A 102 -15.26 9.47 -0.27
CA ALA A 102 -15.92 8.46 -1.09
C ALA A 102 -16.78 9.06 -2.20
N GLU A 103 -17.34 10.26 -1.99
CA GLU A 103 -18.15 10.97 -2.98
C GLU A 103 -17.31 11.80 -3.97
N ALA A 104 -16.06 12.14 -3.61
CA ALA A 104 -15.19 12.97 -4.44
C ALA A 104 -15.04 12.48 -5.91
N PRO A 105 -14.92 11.16 -6.20
CA PRO A 105 -14.86 10.66 -7.57
C PRO A 105 -16.13 10.94 -8.40
N SER A 106 -17.28 11.18 -7.77
CA SER A 106 -18.56 11.44 -8.47
C SER A 106 -18.71 12.87 -8.96
N TYR A 107 -17.84 13.79 -8.52
CA TYR A 107 -17.83 15.20 -8.92
C TYR A 107 -16.72 15.53 -9.94
N GLY A 108 -15.98 14.52 -10.41
CA GLY A 108 -14.83 14.63 -11.31
C GLY A 108 -15.15 14.18 -12.73
#